data_AF-A0A2A2HF69-F1
#
_entry.id   AF-A0A2A2HF69-F1
#
_cell.length_a   1.000
_cell.length_b   1.000
_cell.length_c   1.000
_cell.angle_alpha   90.00
_cell.angle_beta   90.00
_cell.angle_gamma   90.00
#
_symmetry.space_group_name_H-M   'P 1'
#
loop_
_entity.id
_entity.type
_entity.pdbx_description
1 polymer ?
#
loop_
_entity_poly.entity_id
_entity_poly.type
_entity_poly.pdbx_seq_one_letter_code
_entity_poly.pdbx_strand_id
1 'polypeptide(L)'
;MTSQKNNKNLYITNKNGKYCVYKNLNGKTHYYGAYKTLEEAKKTRTYIIMHQWKKPPVKENPDKHIYPYKKNKYRIIKQINGKAHDFGIYNTLEEARKERDLLIHSNWEYDYIDLL
;
A
#
# COMPACT_ATOMS: atom_id res chain seq x y z
N MET A 1 -22.25 3.69 -37.54
CA MET A 1 -22.96 3.66 -36.25
C MET A 1 -22.50 2.44 -35.46
N THR A 2 -21.51 2.59 -34.58
CA THR A 2 -21.00 1.48 -33.76
C THR A 2 -21.60 1.56 -32.36
N SER A 3 -22.36 0.52 -32.02
CA SER A 3 -23.18 0.39 -30.81
C SER A 3 -22.49 0.87 -29.54
N GLN A 4 -23.11 1.86 -28.89
CA GLN A 4 -22.94 2.16 -27.47
C GLN A 4 -23.28 0.92 -26.64
N LYS A 5 -22.27 0.14 -26.24
CA LYS A 5 -22.40 -0.71 -25.05
C LYS A 5 -22.21 0.20 -23.84
N ASN A 6 -23.32 0.74 -23.33
CA ASN A 6 -23.42 1.39 -22.01
C ASN A 6 -23.05 0.39 -20.91
N ASN A 7 -21.76 0.13 -20.74
CA ASN A 7 -21.28 -0.91 -19.86
C ASN A 7 -20.74 -0.24 -18.59
N LYS A 8 -21.68 0.18 -17.73
CA LYS A 8 -21.46 1.03 -16.53
C LYS A 8 -20.33 0.54 -15.60
N ASN A 9 -19.94 -0.73 -15.69
CA ASN A 9 -18.95 -1.40 -14.82
C ASN A 9 -17.78 -2.07 -15.57
N LEU A 10 -17.44 -1.62 -16.78
CA LEU A 10 -16.22 -2.09 -17.48
C LEU A 10 -15.01 -2.16 -16.53
N TYR A 11 -14.28 -3.28 -16.59
CA TYR A 11 -13.08 -3.59 -15.78
C TYR A 11 -13.32 -3.81 -14.28
N ILE A 12 -14.58 -3.82 -13.83
CA ILE A 12 -14.95 -4.04 -12.42
C ILE A 12 -15.79 -5.32 -12.32
N THR A 13 -15.42 -6.22 -11.42
CA THR A 13 -16.25 -7.38 -11.04
C THR A 13 -16.49 -7.44 -9.56
N ASN A 14 -17.68 -7.90 -9.17
CA ASN A 14 -17.93 -8.30 -7.79
C ASN A 14 -17.48 -9.76 -7.59
N LYS A 15 -16.59 -10.00 -6.62
CA LYS A 15 -16.23 -11.35 -6.14
C LYS A 15 -16.24 -11.33 -4.62
N ASN A 16 -17.02 -12.23 -4.01
CA ASN A 16 -17.11 -12.42 -2.57
C ASN A 16 -17.38 -11.10 -1.79
N GLY A 17 -18.28 -10.27 -2.29
CA GLY A 17 -18.65 -8.99 -1.65
C GLY A 17 -17.61 -7.87 -1.84
N LYS A 18 -16.58 -8.07 -2.66
CA LYS A 18 -15.59 -7.04 -3.02
C LYS A 18 -15.65 -6.71 -4.50
N TYR A 19 -15.42 -5.44 -4.82
CA TYR A 19 -15.36 -4.93 -6.19
C TYR A 19 -13.90 -4.91 -6.66
N CYS A 20 -13.53 -5.85 -7.52
CA CYS A 20 -12.18 -6.01 -8.06
C CYS A 20 -12.05 -5.29 -9.40
N VAL A 21 -10.96 -4.53 -9.57
CA VAL A 21 -10.62 -3.87 -10.84
C VAL A 21 -9.53 -4.67 -11.55
N TYR A 22 -9.82 -5.13 -12.76
CA TYR A 22 -8.84 -5.83 -13.60
C TYR A 22 -8.99 -5.50 -15.08
N LYS A 23 -7.89 -5.62 -15.83
CA LYS A 23 -7.90 -5.52 -17.30
C LYS A 23 -6.99 -6.57 -17.92
N ASN A 24 -7.43 -7.15 -19.02
CA ASN A 24 -6.56 -7.95 -19.89
C ASN A 24 -5.75 -7.01 -20.81
N LEU A 25 -4.43 -7.09 -20.74
CA LEU A 25 -3.48 -6.38 -21.59
C LEU A 25 -2.53 -7.43 -22.19
N ASN A 26 -2.51 -7.53 -23.53
CA ASN A 26 -1.63 -8.47 -24.26
C ASN A 26 -1.71 -9.92 -23.74
N GLY A 27 -2.92 -10.42 -23.48
CA GLY A 27 -3.15 -11.77 -22.96
C GLY A 27 -2.89 -11.94 -21.46
N LYS A 28 -2.30 -10.94 -20.78
CA LYS A 28 -2.07 -10.97 -19.33
C LYS A 28 -3.17 -10.22 -18.58
N THR A 29 -3.66 -10.81 -17.49
CA THR A 29 -4.65 -10.15 -16.63
C THR A 29 -3.93 -9.29 -15.60
N HIS A 30 -4.10 -7.98 -15.69
CA HIS A 30 -3.57 -7.00 -14.75
C HIS A 30 -4.63 -6.70 -13.68
N TYR A 31 -4.26 -6.90 -12.42
CA TYR A 31 -5.07 -6.58 -11.26
C TYR A 31 -4.66 -5.23 -10.67
N TYR A 32 -5.65 -4.37 -10.42
CA TYR A 32 -5.46 -2.99 -9.94
C TYR A 32 -5.98 -2.75 -8.53
N GLY A 33 -6.71 -3.71 -7.95
CA GLY A 33 -7.16 -3.66 -6.56
C GLY A 33 -8.54 -4.28 -6.34
N ALA A 34 -8.87 -4.49 -5.06
CA ALA A 34 -10.19 -4.94 -4.61
C ALA A 34 -10.69 -3.97 -3.55
N TYR A 35 -11.92 -3.52 -3.72
CA TYR A 35 -12.53 -2.44 -2.98
C TYR A 35 -13.78 -2.92 -2.26
N LYS A 36 -14.10 -2.29 -1.13
CA LYS A 36 -15.31 -2.62 -0.36
C LYS A 36 -16.55 -2.09 -1.06
N THR A 37 -16.44 -0.95 -1.74
CA THR A 37 -17.55 -0.28 -2.41
C THR A 37 -17.35 -0.18 -3.91
N LEU A 38 -18.47 -0.11 -4.65
CA LEU A 38 -18.46 0.09 -6.10
C LEU A 38 -17.87 1.46 -6.47
N GLU A 39 -18.13 2.49 -5.67
CA GLU A 39 -17.63 3.84 -5.93
C GLU A 39 -16.11 3.95 -5.81
N GLU A 40 -15.49 3.27 -4.84
CA GLU A 40 -14.02 3.16 -4.78
C GLU A 40 -13.45 2.47 -6.03
N ALA A 41 -14.06 1.37 -6.47
CA ALA A 41 -13.64 0.67 -7.67
C ALA A 41 -13.79 1.56 -8.94
N LYS A 42 -14.87 2.35 -9.03
CA LYS A 42 -15.07 3.32 -10.12
C LYS A 42 -14.02 4.43 -10.10
N LYS A 43 -13.66 4.97 -8.93
CA LYS A 43 -12.58 5.97 -8.80
C LYS A 43 -11.26 5.41 -9.30
N THR A 44 -10.88 4.20 -8.87
CA THR A 44 -9.68 3.54 -9.38
C THR A 44 -9.74 3.28 -10.87
N ARG A 45 -10.88 2.82 -11.40
CA ARG A 45 -11.08 2.62 -12.83
C ARG A 45 -10.85 3.92 -13.61
N THR A 46 -11.45 5.02 -13.18
CA THR A 46 -11.26 6.33 -13.81
C THR A 46 -9.80 6.75 -13.79
N TYR A 47 -9.12 6.58 -12.64
CA TYR A 47 -7.71 6.87 -12.51
C TYR A 47 -6.86 6.08 -13.51
N ILE A 48 -7.00 4.75 -13.56
CA ILE A 48 -6.17 3.91 -14.44
C ILE A 48 -6.48 4.15 -15.92
N ILE A 49 -7.72 4.51 -16.29
CA ILE A 49 -8.06 4.91 -17.66
C ILE A 49 -7.36 6.22 -18.02
N MET A 50 -7.43 7.22 -17.15
CA MET A 50 -6.76 8.52 -17.35
C MET A 50 -5.23 8.39 -17.42
N HIS A 51 -4.65 7.47 -16.64
CA HIS A 51 -3.21 7.26 -16.54
C HIS A 51 -2.70 6.12 -17.43
N GLN A 52 -3.39 5.81 -18.54
CA GLN A 52 -2.95 4.82 -19.52
C GLN A 52 -2.58 3.45 -18.91
N TRP A 53 -3.42 2.97 -17.98
CA TRP A 53 -3.28 1.68 -17.31
C TRP A 53 -2.05 1.55 -16.39
N LYS A 54 -1.43 2.68 -16.02
CA LYS A 54 -0.47 2.75 -14.92
C LYS A 54 -1.17 2.43 -13.60
N LYS A 55 -0.50 1.67 -12.75
CA LYS A 55 -1.03 1.35 -11.42
C LYS A 55 -1.19 2.64 -10.61
N PRO A 56 -2.29 2.79 -9.86
CA PRO A 56 -2.39 3.89 -8.91
C PRO A 56 -1.23 3.79 -7.91
N PRO A 57 -0.77 4.92 -7.37
CA PRO A 57 0.16 4.89 -6.25
C PRO A 57 -0.45 4.01 -5.16
N VAL A 58 0.33 3.06 -4.68
CA VAL A 58 -0.09 2.20 -3.59
C VAL A 58 -0.37 3.12 -2.41
N LYS A 59 -1.55 3.02 -1.78
CA LYS A 59 -1.80 3.72 -0.53
C LYS A 59 -0.68 3.30 0.43
N GLU A 60 0.22 4.22 0.74
CA GLU A 60 1.28 3.93 1.68
C GLU A 60 0.63 3.55 3.01
N ASN A 61 1.07 2.43 3.58
CA ASN A 61 0.67 2.10 4.93
C ASN A 61 1.32 3.16 5.83
N PRO A 62 0.55 4.04 6.51
CA PRO A 62 1.13 5.05 7.39
C PRO A 62 1.99 4.42 8.48
N ASP A 63 1.73 3.15 8.82
CA ASP A 63 2.43 2.38 9.85
C ASP A 63 3.45 1.40 9.26
N LYS A 64 3.87 1.60 8.01
CA LYS A 64 4.94 0.79 7.40
C LYS A 64 6.18 0.84 8.30
N HIS A 65 6.75 -0.34 8.58
CA HIS A 65 7.87 -0.59 9.50
C HIS A 65 7.54 -0.49 10.99
N ILE A 66 6.31 -0.17 11.37
CA ILE A 66 5.87 -0.10 12.76
C ILE A 66 5.00 -1.32 13.08
N TYR A 67 5.32 -2.03 14.14
CA TYR A 67 4.64 -3.25 14.54
C TYR A 67 4.23 -3.18 16.01
N PRO A 68 3.03 -3.67 16.39
CA PRO A 68 2.65 -3.83 17.78
C PRO A 68 3.66 -4.70 18.54
N TYR A 69 3.97 -4.28 19.75
CA TYR A 69 4.88 -4.94 20.68
C TYR A 69 4.25 -5.01 22.07
N LYS A 70 4.78 -5.90 22.92
CA LYS A 70 4.29 -6.22 24.27
C LYS A 70 3.77 -4.98 25.03
N LYS A 71 2.64 -5.15 25.76
CA LYS A 71 2.03 -4.11 26.61
C LYS A 71 1.72 -2.80 25.86
N ASN A 72 1.06 -2.89 24.70
CA ASN A 72 0.64 -1.74 23.88
C ASN A 72 1.79 -0.83 23.42
N LYS A 73 2.99 -1.39 23.26
CA LYS A 73 4.14 -0.69 22.70
C LYS A 73 4.20 -0.89 21.19
N TYR A 74 5.06 -0.13 20.53
CA TYR A 74 5.24 -0.18 19.08
C TYR A 74 6.73 -0.28 18.77
N ARG A 75 7.13 -1.21 17.92
CA ARG A 75 8.53 -1.45 17.55
C ARG A 75 8.75 -1.10 16.10
N ILE A 76 9.87 -0.44 15.79
CA ILE A 76 10.24 -0.10 14.42
C ILE A 76 11.23 -1.14 13.90
N ILE A 77 10.85 -1.88 12.86
CA ILE A 77 11.72 -2.89 12.24
C ILE A 77 11.77 -2.70 10.72
N LYS A 78 12.97 -2.71 10.15
CA LYS A 78 13.18 -2.71 8.70
C LYS A 78 14.17 -3.78 8.26
N GLN A 79 13.93 -4.36 7.10
CA GLN A 79 14.89 -5.22 6.42
C GLN A 79 15.93 -4.38 5.68
N ILE A 80 17.20 -4.54 6.02
CA ILE A 80 18.35 -3.93 5.34
C ILE A 80 19.32 -5.07 5.03
N ASN A 81 19.69 -5.23 3.76
CA ASN A 81 20.57 -6.30 3.28
C ASN A 81 20.12 -7.72 3.73
N GLY A 82 18.81 -7.96 3.72
CA GLY A 82 18.22 -9.25 4.10
C GLY A 82 18.17 -9.55 5.61
N LYS A 83 18.57 -8.59 6.45
CA LYS A 83 18.53 -8.72 7.92
C LYS A 83 17.51 -7.76 8.52
N ALA A 84 16.77 -8.23 9.52
CA ALA A 84 15.88 -7.39 10.31
C ALA A 84 16.70 -6.51 11.25
N HIS A 85 16.54 -5.20 11.13
CA HIS A 85 17.15 -4.20 12.00
C HIS A 85 16.05 -3.60 12.87
N ASP A 86 16.32 -3.55 14.18
CA ASP A 86 15.45 -2.91 15.17
C ASP A 86 15.92 -1.49 15.41
N PHE A 87 15.00 -0.54 15.27
CA PHE A 87 15.28 0.89 15.47
C PHE A 87 14.66 1.43 16.76
N GLY A 88 14.08 0.56 17.59
CA GLY A 88 13.60 0.92 18.92
C GLY A 88 12.14 0.58 19.18
N ILE A 89 11.74 0.78 20.44
CA ILE A 89 10.42 0.50 20.97
C ILE A 89 9.86 1.77 21.61
N TYR A 90 8.64 2.14 21.23
CA TYR A 90 7.93 3.36 21.61
C TYR A 90 6.65 3.02 22.37
N ASN A 91 6.19 3.94 23.21
CA ASN A 91 5.01 3.70 24.03
C ASN A 91 3.72 4.00 23.26
N THR A 92 3.77 4.86 22.24
CA THR A 92 2.61 5.21 21.41
C THR A 92 2.88 5.01 19.93
N LEU A 93 1.80 4.84 19.16
CA LEU A 93 1.88 4.73 17.70
C LEU A 93 2.40 6.03 17.07
N GLU A 94 2.01 7.19 17.63
CA GLU A 94 2.43 8.50 17.14
C GLU A 94 3.92 8.78 17.37
N GLU A 95 4.49 8.35 18.50
CA GLU A 95 5.93 8.40 18.74
C GLU A 95 6.68 7.54 17.70
N ALA A 96 6.21 6.30 17.49
CA ALA A 96 6.82 5.41 16.50
C ALA A 96 6.73 5.98 15.08
N ARG A 97 5.64 6.67 14.72
CA ARG A 97 5.48 7.35 13.43
C ARG A 97 6.49 8.46 13.25
N LYS A 98 6.63 9.36 14.24
CA LYS A 98 7.59 10.46 14.21
C LYS A 98 9.02 9.95 14.02
N GLU A 99 9.42 8.95 14.80
CA GLU A 99 10.75 8.39 14.65
C GLU A 99 10.93 7.70 13.30
N ARG A 100 9.95 6.92 12.85
CA ARG A 100 9.98 6.27 11.53
C ARG A 100 10.17 7.29 10.42
N ASP A 101 9.48 8.42 10.48
CA ASP A 101 9.60 9.48 9.48
C ASP A 101 10.99 10.11 9.48
N LEU A 102 11.60 10.31 10.65
CA LEU A 102 13.00 10.73 10.79
C LEU A 102 13.95 9.69 10.19
N LEU A 103 13.75 8.40 10.48
CA LEU A 103 14.55 7.31 9.90
C LEU A 103 14.41 7.24 8.38
N ILE A 104 13.22 7.48 7.82
CA ILE A 104 13.04 7.59 6.37
C ILE A 104 13.82 8.79 5.82
N HIS A 105 13.74 9.94 6.49
CA HIS A 105 14.42 11.16 6.06
C HIS A 105 15.95 11.02 6.08
N SER A 106 16.49 10.34 7.09
CA SER A 106 17.91 10.03 7.24
C SER A 106 18.34 8.78 6.46
N ASN A 107 17.51 8.29 5.53
CA ASN A 107 17.78 7.07 4.75
C ASN A 107 18.16 5.84 5.60
N TRP A 108 17.66 5.76 6.83
CA TRP A 108 17.94 4.69 7.79
C TRP A 108 19.43 4.55 8.13
N GLU A 109 20.18 5.63 7.96
CA GLU A 109 21.55 5.78 8.46
C GLU A 109 21.47 5.93 9.98
N TYR A 110 21.42 4.78 10.65
CA TYR A 110 21.63 4.69 12.08
C TYR A 110 23.08 4.31 12.25
N ASP A 111 23.87 5.18 12.89
CA ASP A 111 25.22 4.82 13.32
C ASP A 111 25.09 3.56 14.17
N TYR A 112 25.56 2.45 13.60
CA TYR A 112 25.64 1.16 14.28
C TYR A 112 26.63 1.33 15.43
N ILE A 113 26.15 1.77 16.58
CA ILE A 113 26.90 1.59 17.81
C ILE A 113 26.69 0.12 18.17
N ASP A 114 27.61 -0.73 17.70
CA ASP A 114 27.80 -2.08 18.23
C ASP A 114 28.08 -1.94 19.75
N LEU A 115 27.02 -1.94 20.55
CA LEU A 115 27.12 -2.12 21.99
C LEU A 115 27.11 -3.62 22.28
N LEU A 116 28.34 -4.15 22.30
CA LEU A 116 28.84 -5.37 22.96
C LEU A 116 28.39 -6.73 22.41
#